data_AF-A0A969MWM2-F1
#
_entry.id   AF-A0A969MWM2-F1
#
_cell.length_a   1.000
_cell.length_b   1.000
_cell.length_c   1.000
_cell.angle_alpha   90.00
_cell.angle_beta   90.00
_cell.angle_gamma   90.00
#
_symmetry.space_group_name_H-M   'P 1'
#
loop_
_entity.id
_entity.type
_entity.pdbx_description
1 polymer ?
#
loop_
_entity_poly.entity_id
_entity_poly.type
_entity_poly.pdbx_seq_one_letter_code
_entity_poly.pdbx_strand_id
1 'polypeptide(L)'
;MQSTIFDITPRKHLQSQLLQAQKMESMGQLAAGMAHEINTPIQYVSDNVRFLQTAFQGFEALIACVQAHQQSNSEFSAKAEEVNLAFLLQEVPQALQQSLEGLDQVASIVKAIKSFAHPGDEEKVLTDLNGTIQNTITVARNQWKY
;
A
#
# COMPACT_ATOMS: atom_id res chain seq x y z
N MET A 1 45.65 35.66 33.69
CA MET A 1 45.05 34.90 32.58
C MET A 1 43.57 35.25 32.53
N GLN A 2 43.14 36.11 31.60
CA GLN A 2 41.71 36.37 31.36
C GLN A 2 41.13 35.13 30.67
N SER A 3 40.20 34.44 31.32
CA SER A 3 39.42 33.38 30.67
C SER A 3 38.34 34.03 29.82
N THR A 4 38.47 33.98 28.50
CA THR A 4 37.42 34.36 27.56
C THR A 4 36.39 33.24 27.50
N ILE A 5 35.22 33.46 28.11
CA ILE A 5 34.08 32.54 28.00
C ILE A 5 33.43 32.79 26.63
N PHE A 6 33.49 31.81 25.73
CA PHE A 6 32.79 31.87 24.45
C PHE A 6 31.37 31.35 24.60
N ASP A 7 30.38 32.19 24.30
CA ASP A 7 28.99 31.76 24.24
C ASP A 7 28.77 30.86 23.01
N ILE A 8 28.59 29.56 23.27
CA ILE A 8 28.34 28.53 22.25
C ILE A 8 26.85 28.32 21.97
N THR A 9 25.96 29.00 22.69
CA THR A 9 24.50 28.87 22.57
C THR A 9 24.00 29.14 21.15
N PRO A 10 24.45 30.22 20.46
CA PRO A 10 24.01 30.50 19.09
C PRO A 10 24.42 29.39 18.11
N ARG A 11 25.63 28.84 18.31
CA ARG A 11 26.19 27.75 17.50
C ARG A 11 25.41 26.45 17.69
N LYS A 12 25.07 26.10 18.94
CA LYS A 12 24.22 24.95 19.26
C LYS A 12 22.81 25.10 18.70
N HIS A 13 22.24 26.31 18.75
CA HIS A 13 20.92 26.57 18.20
C HIS A 13 20.89 26.40 16.67
N LEU A 14 21.87 26.96 15.96
CA LEU A 14 22.02 26.78 14.52
C LEU A 14 22.24 25.31 14.13
N GLN A 15 23.07 24.58 14.88
CA GLN A 15 23.29 23.15 14.66
C GLN A 15 22.00 22.33 14.86
N SER A 16 21.20 22.67 15.87
CA SER A 16 19.89 22.05 16.09
C SER A 16 18.90 22.36 14.96
N GLN A 17 18.89 23.59 14.44
CA GLN A 17 18.06 23.98 13.31
C GLN A 17 18.48 23.24 12.02
N LEU A 18 19.78 23.11 11.77
CA LEU A 18 20.32 22.35 10.63
C LEU A 18 19.94 20.86 10.72
N LEU A 19 20.09 20.25 11.90
CA LEU A 19 19.65 18.86 12.13
C LEU A 19 18.15 18.70 11.88
N GLN A 20 17.33 19.65 12.35
CA GLN A 20 15.88 19.62 12.14
C GLN A 20 15.52 19.76 10.65
N ALA A 21 16.21 20.63 9.92
CA ALA A 21 16.02 20.82 8.48
C ALA A 21 16.38 19.56 7.68
N GLN A 22 17.52 18.92 7.99
CA GLN A 22 17.93 17.63 7.39
C GLN A 22 16.94 16.51 7.71
N LYS A 23 16.39 16.50 8.94
CA LYS A 23 15.31 15.56 9.31
C LYS A 23 14.08 15.79 8.42
N MET A 24 13.65 17.04 8.25
CA MET A 24 12.48 17.37 7.42
C MET A 24 12.68 17.02 5.94
N GLU A 25 13.88 17.27 5.40
CA GLU A 25 14.25 16.89 4.03
C GLU A 25 14.16 15.37 3.82
N SER A 26 14.79 14.59 4.72
CA SER A 26 14.73 13.12 4.66
C SER A 26 13.31 12.57 4.83
N MET A 27 12.48 13.19 5.68
CA MET A 27 11.05 12.89 5.78
C MET A 27 10.28 13.20 4.50
N GLY A 28 10.55 14.32 3.84
CA GLY A 28 9.93 14.68 2.57
C GLY A 28 10.27 13.69 1.46
N GLN A 29 11.53 13.26 1.39
CA GLN A 29 11.99 12.27 0.42
C GLN A 29 11.39 10.88 0.67
N LEU A 30 11.29 10.47 1.94
CA LEU A 30 10.58 9.25 2.34
C LEU A 30 9.09 9.31 2.03
N ALA A 31 8.43 10.44 2.31
CA ALA A 31 7.00 10.62 2.02
C ALA A 31 6.71 10.52 0.51
N ALA A 32 7.57 11.09 -0.34
CA ALA A 32 7.45 10.98 -1.79
C ALA A 32 7.59 9.53 -2.29
N GLY A 33 8.57 8.78 -1.76
CA GLY A 33 8.74 7.35 -2.08
C GLY A 33 7.54 6.52 -1.64
N MET A 34 7.06 6.73 -0.41
CA MET A 34 5.91 6.01 0.14
C MET A 34 4.62 6.31 -0.64
N ALA A 35 4.43 7.54 -1.15
CA ALA A 35 3.29 7.86 -2.01
C ALA A 35 3.29 7.01 -3.29
N HIS A 36 4.46 6.81 -3.90
CA HIS A 36 4.60 5.94 -5.07
C HIS A 36 4.33 4.47 -4.73
N GLU A 37 4.82 4.00 -3.59
CA GLU A 37 4.58 2.64 -3.10
C GLU A 37 3.13 2.38 -2.68
N ILE A 38 2.36 3.39 -2.27
CA ILE A 38 0.91 3.29 -2.02
C ILE A 38 0.14 3.29 -3.34
N ASN A 39 0.54 4.13 -4.30
CA ASN A 39 -0.19 4.25 -5.57
C ASN A 39 -0.16 2.95 -6.37
N THR A 40 0.95 2.21 -6.34
CA THR A 40 1.08 0.94 -7.08
C THR A 40 0.01 -0.10 -6.68
N PRO A 41 -0.16 -0.46 -5.40
CA PRO A 41 -1.23 -1.33 -4.95
C PRO A 41 -2.62 -0.78 -5.17
N ILE A 42 -2.83 0.51 -4.98
CA ILE A 42 -4.14 1.12 -5.28
C ILE A 42 -4.50 0.96 -6.76
N GLN A 43 -3.53 1.10 -7.67
CA GLN A 43 -3.76 0.99 -9.10
C GLN A 43 -4.26 -0.41 -9.47
N TYR A 44 -3.51 -1.47 -9.10
CA TYR A 44 -3.94 -2.83 -9.45
C TYR A 44 -5.20 -3.27 -8.68
N VAL A 45 -5.43 -2.77 -7.45
CA VAL A 45 -6.70 -2.97 -6.73
C VAL A 45 -7.86 -2.36 -7.51
N SER A 46 -7.72 -1.12 -7.99
CA SER A 46 -8.74 -0.45 -8.81
C SER A 46 -9.03 -1.21 -10.10
N ASP A 47 -7.98 -1.66 -10.80
CA ASP A 47 -8.12 -2.39 -12.05
C ASP A 47 -8.84 -3.74 -11.84
N ASN A 48 -8.48 -4.46 -10.77
CA ASN A 48 -9.16 -5.69 -10.36
C ASN A 48 -10.62 -5.44 -10.00
N VAL A 49 -10.94 -4.39 -9.25
CA VAL A 49 -12.34 -4.07 -8.90
C VAL A 49 -13.17 -3.72 -10.14
N ARG A 50 -12.59 -3.01 -11.12
CA ARG A 50 -13.25 -2.74 -12.42
C ARG A 50 -13.46 -4.01 -13.24
N PHE A 51 -12.48 -4.91 -13.23
CA PHE A 51 -12.62 -6.22 -13.83
C PHE A 51 -13.76 -7.02 -13.16
N LEU A 52 -13.79 -7.07 -11.83
CA LEU A 52 -14.84 -7.75 -11.07
C LEU A 52 -16.23 -7.18 -11.34
N GLN A 53 -16.36 -5.86 -11.52
CA GLN A 53 -17.61 -5.23 -11.92
C GLN A 53 -18.09 -5.73 -13.30
N THR A 54 -17.17 -5.84 -14.27
CA THR A 54 -17.47 -6.38 -15.61
C THR A 54 -17.81 -7.87 -15.55
N ALA A 55 -17.05 -8.64 -14.78
CA ALA A 55 -17.28 -10.07 -14.57
C ALA A 55 -18.67 -10.34 -13.97
N PHE A 56 -19.09 -9.49 -13.01
CA PHE A 56 -20.40 -9.59 -12.39
C PHE A 56 -21.55 -9.40 -13.40
N GLN A 57 -21.41 -8.47 -14.35
CA GLN A 57 -22.40 -8.32 -15.44
C GLN A 57 -22.50 -9.58 -16.31
N GLY A 58 -21.36 -10.26 -16.55
CA GLY A 58 -21.34 -11.55 -17.24
C GLY A 58 -22.10 -12.63 -16.47
N PHE A 59 -21.90 -12.70 -15.15
CA PHE A 59 -22.66 -13.63 -14.30
C PHE A 59 -24.15 -13.28 -14.24
N GLU A 60 -24.54 -12.02 -14.16
CA GLU A 60 -25.95 -11.60 -14.21
C GLU A 60 -26.63 -12.06 -15.50
N ALA A 61 -25.96 -11.93 -16.66
CA ALA A 61 -26.48 -12.41 -17.93
C ALA A 61 -26.70 -13.92 -17.95
N LEU A 62 -25.80 -14.70 -17.34
CA LEU A 62 -25.95 -16.15 -17.21
C LEU A 62 -27.07 -16.54 -16.24
N ILE A 63 -27.17 -15.85 -15.10
CA ILE A 63 -28.23 -16.10 -14.11
C ILE A 63 -29.60 -15.80 -14.73
N ALA A 64 -29.73 -14.69 -15.47
CA ALA A 64 -30.97 -14.34 -16.16
C ALA A 64 -31.36 -15.40 -17.21
N CYS A 65 -30.38 -15.91 -17.97
CA CYS A 65 -30.55 -17.00 -18.93
C CYS A 65 -31.14 -18.27 -18.27
N VAL A 66 -30.60 -18.67 -17.11
CA VAL A 66 -31.10 -19.84 -16.35
C VAL A 66 -32.48 -19.57 -15.74
N GLN A 67 -32.71 -18.37 -15.19
CA GLN A 67 -33.98 -18.01 -14.54
C GLN A 67 -35.16 -17.91 -15.51
N ALA A 68 -34.92 -17.68 -16.80
CA ALA A 68 -35.98 -17.60 -17.81
C ALA A 68 -36.68 -18.95 -18.08
N HIS A 69 -36.26 -20.07 -17.48
CA HIS A 69 -36.91 -21.40 -17.53
C HIS A 69 -37.24 -21.94 -18.94
N GLN A 70 -36.64 -21.39 -20.00
CA GLN A 70 -36.96 -21.73 -21.40
C GLN A 70 -35.78 -22.25 -22.22
N GLN A 71 -34.59 -22.39 -21.64
CA GLN A 71 -33.40 -22.62 -22.45
C GLN A 71 -32.90 -24.06 -22.38
N SER A 72 -32.74 -24.67 -23.56
CA SER A 72 -32.04 -25.95 -23.71
C SER A 72 -30.58 -25.79 -23.30
N ASN A 73 -29.94 -26.88 -22.86
CA ASN A 73 -28.50 -26.91 -22.52
C ASN A 73 -27.60 -26.25 -23.58
N SER A 74 -28.00 -26.26 -24.86
CA SER A 74 -27.28 -25.62 -25.95
C SER A 74 -27.22 -24.09 -25.86
N GLU A 75 -28.29 -23.42 -25.42
CA GLU A 75 -28.34 -21.96 -25.35
C GLU A 75 -27.55 -21.43 -24.15
N PHE A 76 -27.60 -22.15 -23.02
CA PHE A 76 -26.74 -21.87 -21.88
C PHE A 76 -25.26 -22.05 -22.24
N SER A 77 -24.90 -23.14 -22.93
CA SER A 77 -23.52 -23.38 -23.37
C SER A 77 -23.02 -22.26 -24.28
N ALA A 78 -23.85 -21.82 -25.24
CA ALA A 78 -23.50 -20.71 -26.13
C ALA A 78 -23.29 -19.40 -25.36
N LYS A 79 -24.17 -19.09 -24.38
CA LYS A 79 -24.03 -17.89 -23.56
C LYS A 79 -22.82 -17.95 -22.63
N ALA A 80 -22.53 -19.12 -22.06
CA ALA A 80 -21.35 -19.37 -21.23
C ALA A 80 -20.04 -19.20 -21.99
N GLU A 81 -20.00 -19.60 -23.27
CA GLU A 81 -18.87 -19.33 -24.15
C GLU A 81 -18.77 -17.84 -24.52
N GLU A 82 -19.90 -17.18 -24.80
CA GLU A 82 -19.93 -15.74 -25.14
C GLU A 82 -19.33 -14.86 -24.03
N VAL A 83 -19.68 -15.15 -22.77
CA VAL A 83 -19.13 -14.43 -21.60
C VAL A 83 -17.78 -14.97 -21.13
N ASN A 84 -17.26 -16.02 -21.79
CA ASN A 84 -16.03 -16.72 -21.43
C ASN A 84 -16.02 -17.17 -19.95
N LEU A 85 -17.04 -17.92 -19.56
CA LEU A 85 -17.26 -18.35 -18.17
C LEU A 85 -16.04 -19.05 -17.55
N ALA A 86 -15.32 -19.86 -18.33
CA ALA A 86 -14.11 -20.55 -17.86
C ALA A 86 -13.02 -19.56 -17.43
N PHE A 87 -12.80 -18.50 -18.22
CA PHE A 87 -11.87 -17.43 -17.88
C PHE A 87 -12.33 -16.67 -16.62
N LEU A 88 -13.61 -16.31 -16.54
CA LEU A 88 -14.13 -15.60 -15.36
C LEU A 88 -13.98 -16.42 -14.07
N LEU A 89 -14.28 -17.73 -14.11
CA LEU A 89 -14.13 -18.61 -12.95
C LEU A 89 -12.67 -18.76 -12.49
N GLN A 90 -11.70 -18.60 -13.41
CA GLN A 90 -10.28 -18.66 -13.09
C GLN A 90 -9.73 -17.32 -12.59
N GLU A 91 -10.14 -16.21 -13.22
CA GLU A 91 -9.53 -14.90 -12.98
C GLU A 91 -10.21 -14.11 -11.85
N VAL A 92 -11.51 -14.28 -11.64
CA VAL A 92 -12.23 -13.60 -10.55
C VAL A 92 -11.62 -13.91 -9.17
N PRO A 93 -11.34 -15.18 -8.82
CA PRO A 93 -10.67 -15.49 -7.55
C PRO A 93 -9.28 -14.87 -7.44
N GLN A 94 -8.50 -14.86 -8.52
CA GLN A 94 -7.16 -14.26 -8.54
C GLN A 94 -7.22 -12.74 -8.36
N ALA A 95 -8.13 -12.06 -9.07
CA ALA A 95 -8.34 -10.62 -8.95
C ALA A 95 -8.75 -10.23 -7.52
N LEU A 96 -9.65 -10.99 -6.89
CA LEU A 96 -10.04 -10.80 -5.49
C LEU A 96 -8.84 -10.97 -4.54
N GLN A 97 -8.07 -12.05 -4.69
CA GLN A 97 -6.90 -12.32 -3.86
C GLN A 97 -5.86 -11.21 -3.99
N GLN A 98 -5.52 -10.80 -5.21
CA GLN A 98 -4.61 -9.69 -5.48
C GLN A 98 -5.13 -8.36 -4.92
N SER A 99 -6.44 -8.11 -4.98
CA SER A 99 -7.02 -6.92 -4.37
C SER A 99 -6.85 -6.90 -2.85
N LEU A 100 -7.06 -8.04 -2.18
CA LEU A 100 -6.85 -8.15 -0.74
C LEU A 100 -5.38 -7.95 -0.37
N GLU A 101 -4.46 -8.56 -1.11
CA GLU A 101 -3.02 -8.37 -0.92
C GLU A 101 -2.59 -6.91 -1.09
N GLY A 102 -3.18 -6.21 -2.07
CA GLY A 102 -2.93 -4.78 -2.25
C GLY A 102 -3.44 -3.92 -1.11
N LEU A 103 -4.61 -4.24 -0.56
CA LEU A 103 -5.14 -3.55 0.62
C LEU A 103 -4.25 -3.78 1.86
N ASP A 104 -3.76 -5.00 2.07
CA ASP A 104 -2.84 -5.33 3.16
C ASP A 104 -1.50 -4.62 3.02
N GLN A 105 -0.99 -4.50 1.78
CA GLN A 105 0.21 -3.75 1.47
C GLN A 105 0.04 -2.26 1.81
N VAL A 106 -1.07 -1.64 1.39
CA VAL A 106 -1.39 -0.24 1.72
C VAL A 106 -1.47 -0.05 3.24
N ALA A 107 -2.17 -0.93 3.95
CA ALA A 107 -2.28 -0.87 5.40
C ALA A 107 -0.91 -0.96 6.10
N SER A 108 -0.03 -1.83 5.61
CA SER A 108 1.34 -1.99 6.12
C SER A 108 2.17 -0.72 5.92
N ILE A 109 2.07 -0.09 4.75
CA ILE A 109 2.76 1.18 4.46
C ILE A 109 2.27 2.29 5.40
N VAL A 110 0.94 2.46 5.54
CA VAL A 110 0.36 3.47 6.43
C VAL A 110 0.80 3.26 7.89
N LYS A 111 0.86 1.99 8.35
CA LYS A 111 1.37 1.64 9.68
C LYS A 111 2.85 2.02 9.85
N ALA A 112 3.68 1.75 8.85
CA ALA A 112 5.10 2.11 8.86
C ALA A 112 5.30 3.63 8.95
N ILE A 113 4.56 4.41 8.15
CA ILE A 113 4.59 5.88 8.20
C ILE A 113 4.19 6.39 9.59
N LYS A 114 3.11 5.86 10.17
CA LYS A 114 2.63 6.24 11.50
C LYS A 114 3.66 5.94 12.60
N SER A 115 4.34 4.80 12.51
CA SER A 115 5.41 4.43 13.45
C SER A 115 6.63 5.36 13.32
N PHE A 116 6.96 5.80 12.11
CA PHE A 116 8.12 6.65 11.86
C PHE A 116 7.86 8.12 12.21
N ALA A 117 6.61 8.58 12.07
CA ALA A 117 6.18 9.92 12.45
C ALA A 117 6.01 10.12 13.96
N HIS A 118 6.10 9.05 14.76
CA HIS A 118 5.97 9.16 16.21
C HIS A 118 7.23 9.86 16.78
N PRO A 119 7.07 10.99 17.49
CA PRO A 119 8.16 11.59 18.24
C PRO A 119 8.52 10.59 19.34
N GLY A 120 9.65 9.88 19.19
CA GLY A 120 10.06 8.88 20.17
C GLY A 120 10.09 9.46 21.57
N ASP A 121 9.54 8.74 22.54
CA ASP A 121 9.70 9.07 23.94
C ASP A 121 11.20 9.06 24.30
N GLU A 122 11.65 10.04 25.08
CA GLU A 122 13.06 10.11 25.54
C GLU A 122 13.39 9.00 26.55
N GLU A 123 12.40 8.23 26.99
CA GLU A 123 12.55 7.12 27.93
C GLU A 123 12.91 5.81 27.22
N LYS A 124 13.81 5.04 27.85
CA LYS A 124 14.14 3.69 27.37
C LYS A 124 12.96 2.76 27.62
N VAL A 125 12.31 2.34 26.54
CA VAL A 125 11.18 1.39 26.58
C VAL A 125 11.61 0.01 26.09
N LEU A 126 10.95 -1.03 26.59
CA LEU A 126 11.08 -2.38 26.04
C LEU A 126 10.47 -2.41 24.64
N THR A 127 11.29 -2.72 23.64
CA THR A 127 10.91 -2.66 22.22
C THR A 127 11.13 -4.01 21.55
N ASP A 128 10.18 -4.41 20.69
CA ASP A 128 10.33 -5.56 19.82
C ASP A 128 11.35 -5.25 18.70
N LEU A 129 12.55 -5.82 18.85
CA LEU A 129 13.64 -5.65 17.89
C LEU A 129 13.27 -6.20 16.50
N ASN A 130 12.57 -7.33 16.45
CA ASN A 130 12.19 -7.95 15.17
C ASN A 130 11.17 -7.09 14.43
N GLY A 131 10.15 -6.60 15.14
CA GLY A 131 9.19 -5.63 14.60
C GLY A 131 9.86 -4.36 14.10
N THR A 132 10.89 -3.87 14.81
CA THR A 132 11.64 -2.67 14.41
C THR A 132 12.42 -2.90 13.12
N ILE A 133 13.13 -4.03 12.99
CA ILE A 133 13.87 -4.40 11.77
C ILE A 133 12.90 -4.55 10.60
N GLN A 134 11.75 -5.21 10.80
CA GLN A 134 10.75 -5.40 9.74
C GLN A 134 10.16 -4.07 9.25
N ASN A 135 9.91 -3.12 10.16
CA ASN A 135 9.48 -1.77 9.82
C ASN A 135 10.58 -1.02 9.04
N THR A 136 11.83 -1.09 9.49
CA THR A 136 12.96 -0.47 8.78
C THR A 136 13.13 -1.02 7.37
N ILE A 137 13.01 -2.34 7.18
CA ILE A 137 13.05 -2.98 5.86
C ILE A 137 11.90 -2.48 4.97
N THR A 138 10.70 -2.37 5.53
CA THR A 138 9.51 -1.89 4.80
C THR A 138 9.71 -0.45 4.32
N VAL A 139 10.26 0.41 5.17
CA VAL A 139 10.53 1.81 4.83
C VAL A 139 11.69 1.93 3.83
N ALA A 140 12.78 1.17 4.03
CA ALA A 140 13.99 1.21 3.20
C ALA A 140 13.82 0.55 1.82
N ARG A 141 12.78 -0.27 1.63
CA ARG A 141 12.47 -0.93 0.34
C ARG A 141 12.34 0.05 -0.82
N ASN A 142 11.87 1.26 -0.52
CA ASN A 142 11.79 2.38 -1.46
C ASN A 142 13.14 2.77 -2.09
N GLN A 143 14.26 2.56 -1.39
CA GLN A 143 15.60 2.95 -1.85
C GLN A 143 16.30 1.92 -2.73
N TRP A 144 15.73 0.72 -2.91
CA TRP A 144 16.35 -0.36 -3.70
C TRP A 144 15.69 -0.62 -5.05
N LYS A 145 14.55 0.03 -5.33
CA LYS A 145 13.89 -0.05 -6.64
C LYS A 145 14.34 1.04 -7.62
N TYR A 146 15.27 1.91 -7.21
CA TYR A 146 15.97 2.90 -8.02
C TYR A 146 17.47 2.84 -7.71
#